data_AF-A0A839ZW00-F1
#
_entry.id   AF-A0A839ZW00-F1
#
_cell.length_a   1.000
_cell.length_b   1.000
_cell.length_c   1.000
_cell.angle_alpha   90.00
_cell.angle_beta   90.00
_cell.angle_gamma   90.00
#
_symmetry.space_group_name_H-M   'P 1'
#
loop_
_entity.id
_entity.type
_entity.pdbx_description
1 polymer ?
#
loop_
_entity_poly.entity_id
_entity_poly.type
_entity_poly.pdbx_seq_one_letter_code
_entity_poly.pdbx_strand_id
1 'polypeptide(L)'
;MAEIIDGVVVVREPSKERVVYFVQAQELRLIKIGVCDRPERRLRELANGCPDELTVLGLQYCDDFGRLEEDLHAKFAEDRVRGEWFLPSDRLRRHIQAHARKDRAAIERLDAMVKFPTMRKGRPTKAMMREMGLAGFAKCP
;
A
#
# COMPACT_ATOMS: atom_id res chain seq x y z
N MET A 1 -0.72 20.38 12.26
CA MET A 1 -0.92 21.85 12.27
C MET A 1 -1.69 22.18 13.53
N ALA A 2 -1.17 23.03 14.41
CA ALA A 2 -1.82 23.40 15.67
C ALA A 2 -2.83 24.55 15.42
N GLU A 3 -3.97 24.50 16.11
CA GLU A 3 -5.02 25.52 16.07
C GLU A 3 -5.28 25.99 17.50
N ILE A 4 -5.60 27.28 17.68
CA ILE A 4 -5.92 27.85 18.99
C ILE A 4 -7.44 28.02 19.05
N ILE A 5 -8.10 27.36 20.00
CA ILE A 5 -9.53 27.49 20.28
C ILE A 5 -9.65 27.86 21.77
N ASP A 6 -10.37 28.94 22.08
CA ASP A 6 -10.60 29.45 23.45
C ASP A 6 -9.34 29.62 24.31
N GLY A 7 -8.24 30.07 23.70
CA GLY A 7 -6.97 30.31 24.40
C GLY A 7 -6.21 29.03 24.79
N VAL A 8 -6.72 27.85 24.43
CA VAL A 8 -6.02 26.58 24.58
C VAL A 8 -5.33 26.23 23.27
N VAL A 9 -4.03 25.94 23.34
CA VAL A 9 -3.29 25.37 22.20
C VAL A 9 -3.78 23.94 22.01
N VAL A 10 -4.71 23.75 21.08
CA VAL A 10 -5.15 22.42 20.68
C VAL A 10 -4.13 21.90 19.69
N VAL A 11 -3.15 21.16 20.21
CA VAL A 11 -2.31 20.31 19.36
C VAL A 11 -3.22 19.19 18.86
N ARG A 12 -3.82 19.37 17.68
CA ARG A 12 -4.45 18.24 16.99
C ARG A 12 -3.34 17.23 16.75
N GLU A 13 -3.40 16.08 17.42
CA GLU A 13 -2.62 14.91 17.02
C GLU A 13 -2.77 14.76 15.51
N PRO A 14 -1.71 14.46 14.74
CA PRO A 14 -1.86 14.16 13.33
C PRO A 14 -2.92 13.07 13.26
N SER A 15 -4.08 13.42 12.67
CA SER A 15 -5.20 12.50 12.52
C SER A 15 -4.61 11.20 12.00
N LYS A 16 -4.84 10.06 12.65
CA LYS A 16 -4.43 8.75 12.11
C LYS A 16 -4.85 8.72 10.65
N GLU A 17 -3.91 8.94 9.72
CA GLU A 17 -4.23 9.16 8.32
C GLU A 17 -4.66 7.82 7.75
N ARG A 18 -5.97 7.57 7.81
CA ARG A 18 -6.56 6.37 7.22
C ARG A 18 -6.70 6.65 5.72
N VAL A 19 -6.25 5.69 4.92
CA VAL A 19 -6.12 5.86 3.47
C VAL A 19 -6.76 4.68 2.76
N VAL A 20 -7.32 4.94 1.59
CA VAL A 20 -7.56 3.91 0.57
C VAL A 20 -6.27 3.74 -0.23
N TYR A 21 -5.78 2.52 -0.37
CA TYR A 21 -4.63 2.20 -1.19
C TYR A 21 -5.04 1.45 -2.46
N PHE A 22 -4.32 1.72 -3.54
CA PHE A 22 -4.45 1.02 -4.81
C PHE A 22 -3.13 0.30 -5.10
N VAL A 23 -3.18 -1.02 -5.25
CA VAL A 23 -2.00 -1.85 -5.53
C VAL A 23 -2.26 -2.76 -6.71
N GLN A 24 -1.28 -2.89 -7.59
CA GLN A 24 -1.32 -3.73 -8.77
C GLN A 24 -0.51 -5.01 -8.52
N ALA A 25 -1.13 -6.17 -8.70
CA ALA A 25 -0.41 -7.44 -8.87
C ALA A 25 0.18 -7.48 -10.29
N GLN A 26 1.46 -7.83 -10.43
CA GLN A 26 2.20 -7.70 -11.68
C GLN A 26 1.87 -8.79 -12.69
N GLU A 27 1.85 -10.06 -12.28
CA GLU A 27 1.53 -11.19 -13.15
C GLU A 27 0.03 -11.26 -13.44
N LEU A 28 -0.80 -11.18 -12.40
CA LEU A 28 -2.26 -11.30 -12.51
C LEU A 28 -2.91 -10.06 -13.15
N ARG A 29 -2.20 -8.93 -13.18
CA ARG A 29 -2.70 -7.63 -13.67
C ARG A 29 -3.97 -7.14 -12.95
N LEU A 30 -4.31 -7.69 -11.79
CA LEU A 30 -5.43 -7.24 -10.96
C LEU A 30 -5.03 -6.10 -10.02
N ILE A 31 -5.96 -5.17 -9.81
CA ILE A 31 -5.82 -4.05 -8.88
C ILE A 31 -6.57 -4.37 -7.60
N LYS A 32 -5.90 -4.26 -6.45
CA LYS A 32 -6.53 -4.29 -5.13
C LYS A 32 -6.90 -2.89 -4.69
N ILE A 33 -8.14 -2.75 -4.19
CA ILE A 33 -8.62 -1.55 -3.49
C ILE A 33 -8.83 -1.94 -2.04
N GLY A 34 -8.10 -1.33 -1.11
CA GLY A 34 -8.25 -1.62 0.31
C GLY A 34 -8.01 -0.40 1.19
N VAL A 35 -8.40 -0.49 2.46
CA VAL A 35 -8.19 0.57 3.45
C VAL A 35 -7.19 0.19 4.53
N CYS A 36 -6.51 1.20 5.08
CA CYS A 36 -5.66 1.01 6.25
C CYS A 36 -5.39 2.31 7.01
N ASP A 37 -4.99 2.18 8.27
CA ASP A 37 -4.48 3.25 9.14
C ASP A 37 -2.97 3.47 9.01
N ARG A 38 -2.25 2.45 8.53
CA ARG A 38 -0.80 2.44 8.36
C ARG A 38 -0.43 1.72 7.05
N PRO A 39 -0.32 2.45 5.93
CA PRO A 39 -0.05 1.89 4.61
C PRO A 39 1.21 1.03 4.58
N GLU A 40 2.28 1.48 5.23
CA GLU A 40 3.55 0.74 5.30
C GLU A 40 3.39 -0.67 5.89
N ARG A 41 2.74 -0.78 7.06
CA ARG A 41 2.53 -2.07 7.72
C ARG A 41 1.63 -2.96 6.85
N ARG A 42 0.50 -2.42 6.38
CA ARG A 42 -0.51 -3.18 5.63
C ARG A 42 0.03 -3.68 4.30
N LEU A 43 0.73 -2.83 3.55
CA LEU A 43 1.29 -3.19 2.25
C LEU A 43 2.39 -4.23 2.38
N ARG A 44 3.20 -4.18 3.45
CA ARG A 44 4.19 -5.23 3.75
C ARG A 44 3.54 -6.57 4.08
N GLU A 45 2.51 -6.58 4.91
CA GLU A 45 1.74 -7.79 5.22
C GLU A 45 1.11 -8.38 3.96
N LEU A 46 0.52 -7.54 3.11
CA LEU A 46 -0.06 -7.93 1.84
C LEU A 46 0.99 -8.54 0.91
N ALA A 47 2.16 -7.91 0.79
CA ALA A 47 3.27 -8.42 -0.02
C ALA A 47 3.77 -9.78 0.48
N ASN A 48 3.88 -9.96 1.79
CA ASN A 48 4.30 -11.25 2.36
C ASN A 48 3.27 -12.38 2.13
N GLY A 49 1.98 -12.03 2.02
CA GLY A 49 0.90 -12.98 1.77
C GLY A 49 0.53 -13.15 0.29
N CYS A 50 1.11 -12.37 -0.61
CA CYS A 50 0.85 -12.42 -2.04
C CYS A 50 2.05 -13.06 -2.75
N PRO A 51 1.84 -14.15 -3.53
CA PRO A 51 2.93 -14.73 -4.31
C PRO A 51 3.33 -13.86 -5.51
N ASP A 52 2.48 -12.93 -5.92
CA ASP A 52 2.71 -12.00 -7.04
C ASP A 52 3.38 -10.72 -6.53
N GLU A 53 4.26 -10.14 -7.35
CA GLU A 53 4.86 -8.85 -7.07
C GLU A 53 3.81 -7.75 -7.07
N LEU A 54 3.93 -6.84 -6.12
CA LEU A 54 2.96 -5.77 -5.92
C LEU A 54 3.59 -4.42 -6.24
N THR A 55 2.82 -3.55 -6.89
CA THR A 55 3.20 -2.17 -7.19
C THR A 55 2.17 -1.21 -6.67
N VAL A 56 2.62 -0.20 -5.94
CA VAL A 56 1.72 0.80 -5.35
C VAL A 56 1.34 1.83 -6.43
N LEU A 57 0.05 1.89 -6.76
CA LEU A 57 -0.47 2.81 -7.78
C LEU A 57 -0.83 4.19 -7.21
N GLY A 58 -1.21 4.25 -5.93
CA GLY A 58 -1.48 5.49 -5.24
C GLY A 58 -2.23 5.32 -3.92
N LEU A 59 -2.31 6.41 -3.17
CA LEU A 59 -3.06 6.50 -1.92
C LEU A 59 -4.10 7.61 -2.01
N GLN A 60 -5.32 7.36 -1.58
CA GLN A 60 -6.38 8.35 -1.49
C GLN A 60 -6.73 8.57 -0.01
N TYR A 61 -6.46 9.79 0.45
CA TYR A 61 -6.73 10.22 1.82
C TYR A 61 -8.14 10.78 1.91
N CYS A 62 -8.86 10.42 2.96
CA CYS A 62 -10.22 10.89 3.21
C CYS A 62 -10.58 10.75 4.69
N ASP A 63 -11.54 11.55 5.14
CA ASP A 63 -12.01 11.53 6.53
C ASP A 63 -12.88 10.29 6.83
N ASP A 64 -13.63 9.80 5.83
CA ASP A 64 -14.50 8.62 5.92
C ASP A 64 -14.12 7.55 4.88
N PHE A 65 -13.08 6.79 5.22
CA PHE A 65 -12.46 5.79 4.33
C PHE A 65 -13.27 4.50 4.21
N GLY A 66 -14.04 4.11 5.23
CA GLY A 66 -14.88 2.91 5.16
C GLY A 66 -15.99 3.10 4.14
N ARG A 67 -16.68 4.24 4.21
CA ARG A 67 -17.67 4.62 3.20
C ARG A 67 -17.04 4.80 1.82
N LEU A 68 -15.87 5.43 1.73
CA LEU A 68 -15.17 5.57 0.45
C LEU A 68 -14.81 4.21 -0.17
N GLU A 69 -14.34 3.25 0.63
CA GLU A 69 -14.05 1.89 0.13
C GLU A 69 -15.30 1.22 -0.41
N GLU A 70 -16.39 1.24 0.34
CA GLU A 70 -17.69 0.70 -0.09
C GLU A 70 -18.17 1.37 -1.38
N ASP A 71 -18.11 2.70 -1.44
CA ASP A 71 -18.47 3.48 -2.62
C ASP A 71 -17.60 3.10 -3.83
N LEU A 72 -16.29 2.91 -3.64
CA LEU A 72 -15.38 2.48 -4.72
C LEU A 72 -15.65 1.05 -5.15
N HIS A 73 -15.88 0.13 -4.21
CA HIS A 73 -16.21 -1.26 -4.51
C HIS A 73 -17.53 -1.36 -5.26
N ALA A 74 -18.54 -0.57 -4.87
CA ALA A 74 -19.81 -0.48 -5.58
C ALA A 74 -19.64 0.16 -6.96
N LYS A 75 -18.89 1.26 -7.06
CA LYS A 75 -18.60 1.96 -8.31
C LYS A 75 -17.93 1.04 -9.33
N PHE A 76 -17.00 0.19 -8.91
CA PHE A 76 -16.25 -0.73 -9.77
C PHE A 76 -16.72 -2.19 -9.66
N ALA A 77 -17.97 -2.42 -9.26
CA ALA A 77 -18.48 -3.77 -9.05
C ALA A 77 -18.41 -4.65 -10.31
N GLU A 78 -18.59 -4.07 -11.50
CA GLU A 78 -18.46 -4.76 -12.80
C GLU A 78 -17.04 -5.25 -13.08
N ASP A 79 -16.03 -4.57 -12.53
CA ASP A 79 -14.62 -4.95 -12.66
C ASP A 79 -14.20 -5.94 -11.56
N ARG A 80 -15.06 -6.24 -10.59
CA ARG A 80 -14.70 -7.03 -9.41
C ARG A 80 -14.53 -8.51 -9.76
N VAL A 81 -13.32 -9.04 -9.55
CA VAL A 81 -12.99 -10.44 -9.84
C VAL A 81 -13.22 -11.33 -8.62
N ARG A 82 -12.57 -11.00 -7.50
CA ARG A 82 -12.68 -11.78 -6.26
C ARG A 82 -12.28 -10.94 -5.05
N GLY A 83 -13.16 -10.89 -4.05
CA GLY A 83 -12.91 -10.13 -2.82
C GLY A 83 -12.65 -8.65 -3.14
N GLU A 84 -11.44 -8.18 -2.86
CA GLU A 84 -11.02 -6.79 -3.07
C GLU A 84 -10.18 -6.60 -4.35
N TRP A 85 -10.15 -7.58 -5.26
CA TRP A 85 -9.38 -7.55 -6.50
C TRP A 85 -10.27 -7.26 -7.71
N PHE A 86 -9.82 -6.33 -8.55
CA PHE A 86 -10.55 -5.76 -9.67
C PHE A 86 -9.73 -5.84 -10.97
N LEU A 87 -10.42 -5.95 -12.10
CA LEU A 87 -9.84 -5.80 -13.44
C LEU A 87 -9.29 -4.38 -13.61
N PRO A 88 -8.18 -4.21 -14.33
CA PRO A 88 -7.54 -2.92 -14.49
C PRO A 88 -8.19 -2.08 -15.60
N SER A 89 -9.51 -1.86 -15.49
CA SER A 89 -10.29 -1.12 -16.47
C SER A 89 -9.82 0.33 -16.63
N ASP A 90 -10.05 0.91 -17.79
CA ASP A 90 -9.69 2.31 -18.03
C ASP A 90 -10.41 3.25 -17.07
N ARG A 91 -11.63 2.91 -16.65
CA ARG A 91 -12.42 3.69 -15.69
C ARG A 91 -11.77 3.69 -14.32
N LEU A 92 -11.28 2.54 -13.86
CA LEU A 92 -10.53 2.42 -12.61
C LEU A 92 -9.19 3.15 -12.68
N ARG A 93 -8.43 2.97 -13.77
CA ARG A 93 -7.15 3.65 -13.97
C ARG A 93 -7.29 5.17 -13.98
N ARG A 94 -8.30 5.70 -14.69
CA ARG A 94 -8.61 7.14 -14.70
C ARG A 94 -8.98 7.65 -13.31
N HIS A 95 -9.76 6.88 -12.54
CA HIS A 95 -10.10 7.27 -11.18
C HIS A 95 -8.86 7.35 -10.28
N ILE A 96 -7.98 6.35 -10.33
CA ILE A 96 -6.72 6.38 -9.57
C ILE A 96 -5.88 7.59 -9.97
N GLN A 97 -5.77 7.89 -11.27
CA GLN A 97 -5.02 9.06 -11.75
C GLN A 97 -5.60 10.39 -11.27
N ALA A 98 -6.92 10.50 -11.16
CA ALA A 98 -7.61 11.74 -10.79
C ALA A 98 -7.67 11.98 -9.27
N HIS A 99 -7.72 10.92 -8.45
CA HIS A 99 -8.05 11.05 -7.03
C HIS A 99 -6.98 10.52 -6.08
N ALA A 100 -6.13 9.58 -6.52
CA ALA A 100 -5.05 9.11 -5.66
C ALA A 100 -3.96 10.18 -5.59
N ARG A 101 -3.64 10.65 -4.38
CA ARG A 101 -2.47 11.49 -4.16
C ARG A 101 -1.24 10.68 -4.53
N LYS A 102 -0.44 11.28 -5.39
CA LYS A 102 0.91 10.82 -5.70
C LYS A 102 1.90 11.72 -4.98
N ASP A 103 1.98 11.59 -3.65
CA ASP A 103 3.25 11.96 -3.03
C ASP A 103 4.28 10.98 -3.60
N ARG A 104 5.02 11.47 -4.60
CA ARG A 104 5.93 10.66 -5.38
C ARG A 104 6.98 9.99 -4.48
N ALA A 105 7.50 10.73 -3.50
CA ALA A 105 8.49 10.20 -2.56
C ALA A 105 7.88 9.13 -1.64
N ALA A 106 6.65 9.34 -1.16
CA ALA A 106 5.96 8.34 -0.35
C ALA A 106 5.63 7.07 -1.15
N ILE A 107 5.13 7.21 -2.37
CA ILE A 107 4.85 6.07 -3.27
C ILE A 107 6.13 5.32 -3.59
N GLU A 108 7.20 6.01 -3.98
CA GLU A 108 8.50 5.36 -4.29
C GLU A 108 9.04 4.60 -3.07
N ARG A 109 8.91 5.14 -1.85
CA ARG A 109 9.28 4.43 -0.61
C ARG A 109 8.43 3.19 -0.38
N LEU A 110 7.10 3.30 -0.52
CA LEU A 110 6.19 2.19 -0.32
C LEU A 110 6.38 1.10 -1.37
N ASP A 111 6.55 1.49 -2.63
CA ASP A 111 6.81 0.58 -3.75
C ASP A 111 8.13 -0.17 -3.55
N ALA A 112 9.20 0.52 -3.15
CA ALA A 112 10.45 -0.14 -2.79
C ALA A 112 10.27 -1.14 -1.62
N MET A 113 9.55 -0.76 -0.57
CA MET A 113 9.30 -1.65 0.57
C MET A 113 8.51 -2.91 0.17
N VAL A 114 7.58 -2.77 -0.78
CA VAL A 114 6.71 -3.86 -1.22
C VAL A 114 7.44 -4.80 -2.20
N LYS A 115 8.33 -4.28 -3.05
CA LYS A 115 9.16 -5.07 -3.98
C LYS A 115 10.28 -5.86 -3.32
N PHE A 116 10.70 -5.44 -2.12
CA PHE A 116 11.66 -6.17 -1.30
C PHE A 116 10.96 -6.76 -0.08
N PRO A 117 10.06 -7.76 -0.23
CA PRO A 117 9.49 -8.44 0.92
C PRO A 117 10.65 -9.05 1.70
N THR A 118 10.83 -8.56 2.93
CA THR A 118 11.78 -9.13 3.89
C THR A 118 11.63 -10.64 3.84
N MET A 119 12.72 -11.30 3.48
CA MET A 119 12.87 -12.74 3.26
C MET A 119 11.71 -13.60 3.79
N ARG A 120 11.18 -14.48 2.93
CA ARG A 120 10.35 -15.63 3.32
C ARG A 120 10.84 -16.16 4.68
N LYS A 121 9.95 -16.37 5.66
CA LYS A 121 10.34 -17.07 6.91
C LYS A 121 11.06 -18.37 6.52
N GLY A 122 12.39 -18.34 6.67
CA GLY A 122 13.30 -19.34 6.13
C GLY A 122 14.69 -18.71 5.94
N ARG A 123 15.72 -19.36 6.49
CA ARG A 123 17.11 -18.88 6.35
C ARG A 123 17.45 -18.85 4.85
N PRO A 124 17.90 -17.71 4.28
CA PRO A 124 18.33 -17.67 2.89
C PRO A 124 19.48 -18.66 2.66
N THR A 125 19.48 -19.30 1.49
CA THR A 125 20.52 -20.29 1.17
C THR A 125 21.88 -19.61 0.99
N LYS A 126 22.98 -20.33 1.24
CA LYS A 126 24.34 -19.78 1.05
C LYS A 126 24.60 -19.30 -0.39
N ALA A 127 23.95 -19.90 -1.37
CA ALA A 127 24.02 -19.50 -2.77
C ALA A 127 23.39 -18.11 -2.98
N MET A 128 22.17 -17.90 -2.45
CA MET A 128 21.48 -16.62 -2.51
C MET A 128 22.24 -15.52 -1.76
N MET A 129 22.82 -15.84 -0.59
CA MET A 129 23.64 -14.88 0.17
C MET A 129 24.90 -14.44 -0.61
N ARG A 130 25.48 -15.32 -1.43
CA ARG A 130 26.63 -15.00 -2.28
C ARG A 130 26.23 -14.14 -3.48
N GLU A 131 25.14 -14.49 -4.14
CA GLU A 131 24.63 -13.76 -5.31
C GLU A 131 24.21 -12.32 -4.96
N MET A 132 23.66 -12.12 -3.76
CA MET A 132 23.26 -10.81 -3.25
C MET A 132 24.42 -9.98 -2.65
N GLY A 133 25.66 -10.49 -2.65
CA GLY A 133 26.82 -9.79 -2.06
C GLY A 133 26.76 -9.62 -0.53
N LEU A 134 25.84 -10.32 0.15
CA LEU A 134 25.57 -10.21 1.59
C LEU A 134 26.32 -11.24 2.44
N ALA A 135 27.22 -12.03 1.83
CA ALA A 135 27.95 -13.13 2.46
C ALA A 135 28.83 -12.73 3.67
N GLY A 136 29.00 -11.43 3.94
CA GLY A 136 29.78 -10.89 5.06
C GLY A 136 28.98 -10.35 6.26
N PHE A 137 27.65 -10.22 6.17
CA PHE A 137 26.82 -9.78 7.30
C PHE A 137 26.49 -10.95 8.23
N ALA A 138 27.53 -11.54 8.81
CA ALA A 138 27.39 -12.55 9.84
C ALA A 138 27.18 -11.87 11.21
N LYS A 139 25.97 -12.05 11.74
CA LYS A 139 25.55 -11.94 13.15
C LYS A 139 25.30 -10.53 13.69
N CYS A 140 24.02 -10.22 13.93
CA CYS A 140 23.62 -9.44 15.10
C CYS A 140 23.19 -10.44 16.20
N PRO A 141 23.45 -10.14 17.49
CA PRO A 141 23.37 -11.06 18.62
C PRO A 141 21.97 -11.64 18.87
#